data_AF-A0AAD5N0J3-F1
#
_entry.id   AF-A0AAD5N0J3-F1
#
_cell.length_a   1.000
_cell.length_b   1.000
_cell.length_c   1.000
_cell.angle_alpha   90.00
_cell.angle_beta   90.00
_cell.angle_gamma   90.00
#
_symmetry.space_group_name_H-M   'P 1'
#
loop_
_entity.id
_entity.type
_entity.pdbx_description
1 polymer ?
#
loop_
_entity_poly.entity_id
_entity_poly.type
_entity_poly.pdbx_seq_one_letter_code
_entity_poly.pdbx_strand_id
1 'polypeptide(L)'
;MKWATETAVRIVNWESAIEEIVKCAIKDEQPFERLEMTKEDLLEMFKYNESKVRIIKQKINTPKTTVYRCGPLIDLCRGPHVCHTGNIKTMLITKSSSSYWEGKADAESLQRVYGIIFPDAKQLKDWQKLQEEAAKRDHRRLGKEQELFFFNHLSPGSAFWFPKGAHIYNTLVNFIRKEYRKRGFTEVITPNLYNSQLWETSGHWQHYADDMFRFEVEKEQFGLKSMNCPGHCLMYSHQPRTHNELPIRYADFGVLHRIEMSGALSGLTRFDGFNRTTLTFSVVEIRLAAKLRDAWTSFHSAMKKFLDSRSS
;
A
#
# COMPACT_ATOMS: atom_id res chain seq x y z
N MET A 1 15.96 22.92 -14.38
CA MET A 1 15.91 21.76 -13.47
C MET A 1 17.16 21.76 -12.61
N LYS A 2 17.11 22.39 -11.44
CA LYS A 2 18.18 22.26 -10.44
C LYS A 2 18.00 20.88 -9.80
N TRP A 3 18.93 19.98 -10.07
CA TRP A 3 19.06 18.74 -9.32
C TRP A 3 19.43 19.18 -7.90
N ALA A 4 18.46 19.18 -7.00
CA ALA A 4 18.73 19.30 -5.57
C ALA A 4 19.47 18.01 -5.17
N THR A 5 20.78 18.07 -5.23
CA THR A 5 21.69 17.20 -4.50
C THR A 5 21.58 17.57 -3.02
N GLU A 6 20.42 17.33 -2.42
CA GLU A 6 20.38 17.03 -1.00
C GLU A 6 20.80 15.58 -0.89
N THR A 7 22.00 15.39 -0.33
CA THR A 7 22.59 14.11 -0.02
C THR A 7 21.58 13.33 0.83
N ALA A 8 20.72 12.53 0.18
CA ALA A 8 19.94 11.51 0.84
C ALA A 8 20.92 10.76 1.74
N VAL A 9 20.63 10.67 3.04
CA VAL A 9 21.52 10.06 4.04
C VAL A 9 21.80 8.62 3.60
N ARG A 10 22.86 8.45 2.82
CA ARG A 10 23.35 7.16 2.39
C ARG A 10 24.01 6.55 3.62
N ILE A 11 23.43 5.43 4.04
CA ILE A 11 23.90 4.36 4.91
C ILE A 11 25.41 4.41 5.19
N VAL A 12 25.86 5.33 6.04
CA VAL A 12 27.11 5.22 6.80
C VAL A 12 26.93 6.02 8.11
N ASN A 13 26.96 5.31 9.24
CA ASN A 13 27.18 5.81 10.62
C ASN A 13 26.08 6.60 11.38
N TRP A 14 24.91 6.90 10.83
CA TRP A 14 23.87 7.58 11.62
C TRP A 14 23.21 6.65 12.65
N GLU A 15 23.09 5.35 12.37
CA GLU A 15 22.46 4.38 13.27
C GLU A 15 23.21 4.29 14.60
N SER A 16 24.53 4.13 14.54
CA SER A 16 25.39 4.08 15.74
C SER A 16 25.30 5.35 16.57
N ALA A 17 25.30 6.52 15.93
CA ALA A 17 25.18 7.81 16.63
C ALA A 17 23.83 7.96 17.35
N ILE A 18 22.72 7.55 16.71
CA ILE A 18 21.40 7.57 17.36
C ILE A 18 21.37 6.56 18.51
N GLU A 19 21.91 5.35 18.32
CA GLU A 19 21.97 4.35 19.38
C GLU A 19 22.79 4.81 20.58
N GLU A 20 23.90 5.53 20.37
CA GLU A 20 24.71 6.11 21.43
C GLU A 20 23.94 7.19 22.21
N ILE A 21 23.28 8.13 21.51
CA ILE A 21 22.47 9.16 22.15
C ILE A 21 21.33 8.53 22.97
N VAL A 22 20.67 7.52 22.43
CA VAL A 22 19.59 6.80 23.14
C VAL A 22 20.14 6.05 24.35
N LYS A 23 21.32 5.42 24.26
CA LYS A 23 21.98 4.77 25.41
C LYS A 23 22.31 5.77 26.51
N CYS A 24 22.78 6.98 26.17
CA CYS A 24 22.99 8.05 27.14
C CYS A 24 21.67 8.45 27.82
N ALA A 25 20.60 8.68 27.04
CA ALA A 25 19.29 9.03 27.60
C ALA A 25 18.69 7.94 28.50
N ILE A 26 18.90 6.66 28.17
CA ILE A 26 18.49 5.52 29.01
C ILE A 26 19.28 5.50 30.32
N LYS A 27 20.59 5.74 30.26
CA LYS A 27 21.47 5.79 31.44
C LYS A 27 21.11 6.94 32.39
N ASP A 28 20.66 8.06 31.84
CA ASP A 28 20.28 9.24 32.62
C ASP A 28 18.89 9.12 33.26
N GLU A 29 18.12 8.05 32.96
CA GLU A 29 16.79 7.78 33.50
C GLU A 29 15.83 8.99 33.49
N GLN A 30 15.88 9.78 32.42
CA GLN A 30 15.11 11.02 32.29
C GLN A 30 13.59 10.75 32.41
N PRO A 31 12.87 11.48 33.26
CA PRO A 31 11.42 11.32 33.41
C PRO A 31 10.67 11.90 32.20
N PHE A 32 9.57 11.26 31.83
CA PHE A 32 8.62 11.81 30.86
C PHE A 32 7.56 12.64 31.57
N GLU A 33 7.71 13.97 31.52
CA GLU A 33 6.80 14.90 32.17
C GLU A 33 5.71 15.35 31.19
N ARG A 34 4.44 15.12 31.55
CA ARG A 34 3.29 15.65 30.80
C ARG A 34 3.03 17.09 31.23
N LEU A 35 3.09 18.01 30.27
CA LEU A 35 2.81 19.42 30.46
C LEU A 35 1.60 19.84 29.63
N GLU A 36 0.84 20.82 30.11
CA GLU A 36 -0.21 21.47 29.34
C GLU A 36 0.22 22.89 28.99
N MET A 37 0.31 23.19 27.70
CA MET A 37 0.78 24.47 27.20
C MET A 37 -0.27 25.12 26.29
N THR A 38 -0.21 26.45 26.19
CA THR A 38 -1.08 27.21 25.29
C THR A 38 -0.61 27.07 23.85
N LYS A 39 -1.51 27.29 22.88
CA LYS A 39 -1.17 27.21 21.46
C LYS A 39 -0.13 28.28 21.07
N GLU A 40 -0.21 29.45 21.68
CA GLU A 40 0.67 30.59 21.43
C GLU A 40 2.11 30.28 21.88
N ASP A 41 2.28 29.73 23.10
CA ASP A 41 3.58 29.33 23.63
C ASP A 41 4.24 28.25 22.76
N LEU A 42 3.45 27.29 22.29
CA LEU A 42 3.94 26.22 21.42
C LEU A 42 4.37 26.74 20.04
N LEU A 43 3.68 27.75 19.50
CA LEU A 43 4.06 28.37 18.22
C LEU A 43 5.38 29.14 18.33
N GLU A 44 5.62 29.85 19.43
CA GLU A 44 6.89 30.54 19.64
C GLU A 44 8.03 29.55 19.92
N MET A 45 7.77 28.53 20.75
CA MET A 45 8.76 27.50 21.09
C MET A 45 9.21 26.68 19.88
N PHE A 46 8.29 26.31 18.98
CA PHE A 46 8.60 25.52 17.78
C PHE A 46 8.84 26.36 16.52
N LYS A 47 9.08 27.66 16.66
CA LYS A 47 9.33 28.58 15.52
C LYS A 47 10.46 28.14 14.59
N TYR A 48 11.44 27.39 15.11
CA TYR A 48 12.54 26.83 14.34
C TYR A 48 12.16 25.61 13.47
N ASN A 49 10.99 24.99 13.69
CA ASN A 49 10.55 23.78 12.99
C ASN A 49 9.20 24.00 12.30
N GLU A 50 9.25 24.25 10.99
CA GLU A 50 8.07 24.54 10.18
C GLU A 50 7.04 23.40 10.20
N SER A 51 7.49 22.14 10.20
CA SER A 51 6.63 20.97 10.23
C SER A 51 5.77 20.91 11.51
N LYS A 52 6.37 21.18 12.68
CA LYS A 52 5.65 21.23 13.96
C LYS A 52 4.68 22.41 14.03
N VAL A 53 5.08 23.58 13.55
CA VAL A 53 4.20 24.76 13.46
C VAL A 53 2.98 24.47 12.58
N ARG A 54 3.18 23.79 11.44
CA ARG A 54 2.08 23.38 10.55
C ARG A 54 1.13 22.40 11.26
N ILE A 55 1.66 21.41 11.98
CA ILE A 55 0.83 20.48 12.79
C ILE A 55 0.00 21.25 13.82
N ILE A 56 0.60 22.20 14.54
CA ILE A 56 -0.10 22.99 15.56
C ILE A 56 -1.23 23.81 14.92
N LYS A 57 -0.97 24.47 13.79
CA LYS A 57 -1.99 25.28 13.10
C LYS A 57 -3.16 24.45 12.60
N GLN A 58 -2.90 23.26 12.05
CA GLN A 58 -3.92 22.43 11.39
C GLN A 58 -4.68 21.50 12.33
N LYS A 59 -4.02 20.90 13.34
CA LYS A 59 -4.58 19.82 14.15
C LYS A 59 -5.00 20.24 15.55
N ILE A 60 -4.52 21.37 16.05
CA ILE A 60 -4.86 21.88 17.38
C ILE A 60 -5.91 22.98 17.23
N ASN A 61 -7.14 22.62 17.54
CA ASN A 61 -8.29 23.53 17.54
C ASN A 61 -8.66 24.00 18.96
N THR A 62 -8.00 23.45 19.99
CA THR A 62 -8.22 23.82 21.40
C THR A 62 -7.18 24.86 21.85
N PRO A 63 -7.53 25.71 22.84
CA PRO A 63 -6.61 26.74 23.35
C PRO A 63 -5.40 26.15 24.10
N LYS A 64 -5.57 24.97 24.72
CA LYS A 64 -4.50 24.24 25.40
C LYS A 64 -4.31 22.87 24.77
N THR A 65 -3.06 22.41 24.72
CA THR A 65 -2.68 21.06 24.27
C THR A 65 -1.65 20.45 25.19
N THR A 66 -1.66 19.12 25.26
CA THR A 66 -0.67 18.34 26.00
C THR A 66 0.61 18.16 25.20
N VAL A 67 1.74 18.33 25.88
CA VAL A 67 3.07 18.03 25.37
C VAL A 67 3.83 17.17 26.38
N TYR A 68 4.84 16.45 25.89
CA TYR A 68 5.72 15.66 26.76
C TYR A 68 7.12 16.23 26.71
N ARG A 69 7.69 16.43 27.89
CA ARG A 69 9.09 16.79 28.08
C ARG A 69 9.89 15.55 28.51
N CYS A 70 11.03 15.33 27.87
CA CYS A 70 12.03 14.33 28.23
C CYS A 70 13.39 15.01 28.25
N GLY A 71 13.86 15.39 29.43
CA GLY A 71 15.10 16.17 29.61
C GLY A 71 15.07 17.49 28.82
N PRO A 72 15.97 17.71 27.85
CA PRO A 72 16.01 18.92 27.02
C PRO A 72 14.97 18.90 25.88
N LEU A 73 14.38 17.75 25.56
CA LEU A 73 13.45 17.59 24.44
C LEU A 73 12.01 17.83 24.89
N ILE A 74 11.28 18.67 24.15
CA ILE A 74 9.82 18.83 24.28
C ILE A 74 9.19 18.46 22.94
N ASP A 75 8.18 17.58 22.98
CA ASP A 75 7.49 17.11 21.79
C ASP A 75 5.96 17.10 21.92
N LEU A 76 5.30 17.30 20.76
CA LEU A 76 3.85 17.31 20.63
C LEU A 76 3.33 15.88 20.60
N CYS A 77 2.93 15.36 21.76
CA CYS A 77 2.36 14.02 21.86
C CYS A 77 1.17 14.01 22.84
N ARG A 78 0.16 13.19 22.53
CA ARG A 78 -0.99 12.97 23.42
C ARG A 78 -0.72 11.88 24.47
N GLY A 79 0.28 11.02 24.24
CA GLY A 79 0.65 9.90 25.11
C GLY A 79 -0.38 8.77 25.15
N PRO A 80 -0.29 7.85 26.14
CA PRO A 80 0.63 7.88 27.30
C PRO A 80 2.08 7.52 26.95
N HIS A 81 3.02 7.98 27.78
CA HIS A 81 4.43 7.59 27.74
C HIS A 81 4.77 6.66 28.92
N VAL A 82 5.90 5.95 28.82
CA VAL A 82 6.52 5.27 29.97
C VAL A 82 6.98 6.30 31.01
N CYS A 83 7.16 5.90 32.27
CA CYS A 83 7.50 6.85 33.34
C CYS A 83 8.87 7.55 33.15
N HIS A 84 9.89 6.80 32.72
CA HIS A 84 11.24 7.31 32.48
C HIS A 84 11.92 6.51 31.35
N THR A 85 12.95 7.08 30.75
CA THR A 85 13.74 6.47 29.66
C THR A 85 14.41 5.16 30.06
N GLY A 86 14.75 4.97 31.35
CA GLY A 86 15.31 3.72 31.87
C GLY A 86 14.44 2.47 31.68
N ASN A 87 13.13 2.64 31.46
CA ASN A 87 12.24 1.53 31.13
C ASN A 87 12.42 1.00 29.70
N ILE A 88 13.15 1.73 28.85
CA ILE A 88 13.52 1.30 27.51
C ILE A 88 14.75 0.40 27.62
N LYS A 89 14.54 -0.91 27.49
CA LYS A 89 15.60 -1.91 27.69
C LYS A 89 16.36 -2.25 26.43
N THR A 90 15.65 -2.77 25.42
CA THR A 90 16.29 -3.24 24.20
C THR A 90 15.65 -2.58 22.99
N MET A 91 16.41 -1.76 22.28
CA MET A 91 16.01 -1.08 21.05
C MET A 91 16.85 -1.60 19.89
N LEU A 92 16.24 -1.67 18.71
CA LEU A 92 16.93 -1.90 17.45
C LEU A 92 16.38 -0.94 16.39
N ILE A 93 17.29 -0.21 15.73
CA ILE A 93 16.95 0.54 14.52
C ILE A 93 16.94 -0.46 13.36
N THR A 94 15.88 -0.45 12.57
CA THR A 94 15.60 -1.52 11.60
C THR A 94 15.84 -1.10 10.16
N LYS A 95 15.33 0.07 9.77
CA LYS A 95 15.44 0.59 8.40
C LYS A 95 15.23 2.08 8.35
N SER A 96 15.78 2.73 7.33
CA SER A 96 15.40 4.08 6.91
C SER A 96 14.64 4.04 5.60
N SER A 97 13.65 4.91 5.44
CA SER A 97 12.99 5.16 4.17
C SER A 97 12.78 6.66 3.97
N SER A 98 12.51 7.09 2.74
CA SER A 98 11.92 8.41 2.50
C SER A 98 10.39 8.33 2.62
N SER A 99 9.75 9.45 2.94
CA SER A 99 8.30 9.60 2.91
C SER A 99 7.95 11.05 2.65
N TYR A 100 6.82 11.32 2.02
CA TYR A 100 6.37 12.69 1.78
C TYR A 100 5.43 13.18 2.87
N TRP A 101 5.43 14.50 3.11
CA TRP A 101 4.48 15.12 4.03
C TRP A 101 3.03 14.81 3.62
N GLU A 102 2.20 14.34 4.58
CA GLU A 102 0.81 13.90 4.33
C GLU A 102 0.65 12.85 3.21
N GLY A 103 1.73 12.20 2.76
CA GLY A 103 1.70 11.27 1.63
C GLY A 103 1.52 11.92 0.26
N LYS A 104 1.71 13.25 0.16
CA LYS A 104 1.58 14.02 -1.08
C LYS A 104 2.93 14.14 -1.79
N ALA A 105 3.04 13.61 -3.01
CA ALA A 105 4.32 13.51 -3.73
C ALA A 105 4.94 14.87 -4.12
N ASP A 106 4.11 15.92 -4.20
CA ASP A 106 4.49 17.33 -4.44
C ASP A 106 4.98 18.04 -3.17
N ALA A 107 4.76 17.45 -2.00
CA ALA A 107 5.17 18.03 -0.73
C ALA A 107 6.62 17.67 -0.35
N GLU A 108 7.10 18.29 0.72
CA GLU A 108 8.45 18.09 1.26
C GLU A 108 8.76 16.60 1.51
N SER A 109 9.94 16.17 1.07
CA SER A 109 10.46 14.84 1.32
C SER A 109 11.09 14.75 2.71
N LEU A 110 10.56 13.86 3.54
CA LEU A 110 11.07 13.56 4.87
C LEU A 110 11.84 12.24 4.89
N GLN A 111 12.82 12.15 5.78
CA GLN A 111 13.46 10.89 6.13
C GLN A 111 12.76 10.24 7.32
N ARG A 112 12.39 8.98 7.16
CA ARG A 112 11.74 8.16 8.17
C ARG A 112 12.68 7.08 8.66
N VAL A 113 12.92 7.06 9.97
CA VAL A 113 13.69 6.02 10.64
C VAL A 113 12.73 5.10 11.39
N TYR A 114 12.87 3.80 11.19
CA TYR A 114 12.07 2.79 11.87
C TYR A 114 12.90 2.14 12.97
N GLY A 115 12.35 2.11 14.18
CA GLY A 115 12.91 1.39 15.32
C GLY A 115 11.88 0.48 15.95
N ILE A 116 12.35 -0.57 16.62
CA ILE A 116 11.55 -1.45 17.46
C ILE A 116 12.15 -1.53 18.86
N ILE A 117 11.28 -1.63 19.87
CA ILE A 117 11.68 -1.74 21.27
C ILE A 117 10.99 -2.96 21.87
N PHE A 118 11.75 -3.73 22.63
CA PHE A 118 11.24 -4.83 23.44
C PHE A 118 11.60 -4.66 24.92
N PRO A 119 10.76 -5.15 25.83
CA PRO A 119 11.05 -5.16 27.26
C PRO A 119 12.12 -6.19 27.66
N ASP A 120 12.51 -7.11 26.77
CA ASP A 120 13.58 -8.09 27.03
C ASP A 120 14.38 -8.42 25.76
N ALA A 121 15.65 -8.76 25.95
CA ALA A 121 16.57 -9.12 24.87
C ALA A 121 16.20 -10.45 24.20
N LYS A 122 15.55 -11.38 24.93
CA LYS A 122 15.07 -12.64 24.34
C LYS A 122 14.00 -12.38 23.29
N GLN A 123 13.04 -11.49 23.57
CA GLN A 123 11.98 -11.14 22.63
C GLN A 123 12.53 -10.47 21.37
N LEU A 124 13.56 -9.63 21.51
CA LEU A 124 14.23 -9.05 20.34
C LEU A 124 14.86 -10.15 19.46
N LYS A 125 15.56 -11.12 20.05
CA LYS A 125 16.16 -12.23 19.30
C LYS A 125 15.11 -13.10 18.62
N ASP A 126 14.01 -13.40 19.32
CA ASP A 126 12.90 -14.16 18.75
C ASP A 126 12.27 -13.40 17.57
N TRP A 127 12.09 -12.09 17.69
CA TRP A 127 11.62 -11.23 16.60
C TRP A 127 12.60 -11.19 15.43
N GLN A 128 13.91 -11.07 15.68
CA GLN A 128 14.94 -11.09 14.63
C GLN A 128 14.90 -12.41 13.85
N LYS A 129 14.80 -13.54 14.56
CA LYS A 129 14.65 -14.86 13.93
C LYS A 129 13.41 -14.93 13.03
N LEU A 130 12.27 -14.39 13.48
CA LEU A 130 11.06 -14.31 12.67
C LEU A 130 11.25 -13.43 11.42
N GLN A 131 11.95 -12.30 11.53
CA GLN A 131 12.25 -11.44 10.38
C GLN A 131 13.18 -12.13 9.38
N GLU A 132 14.19 -12.87 9.85
CA GLU A 132 15.07 -13.66 8.98
C GLU A 132 14.29 -14.77 8.24
N GLU A 133 13.41 -15.47 8.93
CA GLU A 133 12.53 -16.47 8.30
C GLU A 133 11.57 -15.85 7.29
N ALA A 134 11.02 -14.66 7.59
CA ALA A 134 10.18 -13.91 6.65
C ALA A 134 10.97 -13.45 5.43
N ALA A 135 12.20 -12.95 5.62
CA ALA A 135 13.08 -12.51 4.53
C ALA A 135 13.50 -13.67 3.60
N LYS A 136 13.67 -14.87 4.14
CA LYS A 136 13.89 -16.10 3.33
C LYS A 136 12.68 -16.45 2.47
N ARG A 137 11.47 -16.07 2.88
CA ARG A 137 10.20 -16.33 2.20
C ARG A 137 9.73 -15.16 1.32
N ASP A 138 10.56 -14.14 1.12
CA ASP A 138 10.23 -13.01 0.26
C ASP A 138 10.12 -13.47 -1.20
N HIS A 139 8.95 -13.26 -1.81
CA HIS A 139 8.67 -13.66 -3.18
C HIS A 139 9.60 -12.98 -4.19
N ARG A 140 10.16 -11.80 -3.88
CA ARG A 140 11.12 -11.11 -4.77
C ARG A 140 12.44 -11.86 -4.84
N ARG A 141 12.87 -12.41 -3.71
CA ARG A 141 14.07 -13.23 -3.61
C ARG A 141 13.84 -14.58 -4.27
N LEU A 142 12.78 -15.28 -3.86
CA LEU A 142 12.43 -16.60 -4.41
C LEU A 142 12.13 -16.54 -5.90
N GLY A 143 11.44 -15.49 -6.36
CA GLY A 143 11.11 -15.29 -7.78
C GLY A 143 12.34 -15.15 -8.65
N LYS A 144 13.41 -14.54 -8.12
CA LYS A 144 14.72 -14.46 -8.80
C LYS A 144 15.49 -15.77 -8.71
N GLU A 145 15.60 -16.36 -7.51
CA GLU A 145 16.33 -17.61 -7.28
C GLU A 145 15.76 -18.81 -8.06
N GLN A 146 14.44 -18.85 -8.24
CA GLN A 146 13.74 -19.92 -8.95
C GLN A 146 13.40 -19.58 -10.41
N GLU A 147 13.87 -18.43 -10.91
CA GLU A 147 13.61 -17.96 -12.28
C GLU A 147 12.11 -17.95 -12.62
N LEU A 148 11.28 -17.39 -11.74
CA LEU A 148 9.85 -17.31 -11.94
C LEU A 148 9.48 -16.02 -12.70
N PHE A 149 10.08 -14.91 -12.29
CA PHE A 149 9.85 -13.60 -12.90
C PHE A 149 11.00 -12.64 -12.62
N PHE A 150 11.09 -11.57 -13.40
CA PHE A 150 11.99 -10.46 -13.14
C PHE A 150 11.30 -9.12 -13.43
N PHE A 151 11.93 -8.03 -12.98
CA PHE A 151 11.49 -6.67 -13.25
C PHE A 151 12.57 -5.94 -14.04
N ASN A 152 12.16 -5.08 -14.97
CA ASN A 152 13.06 -4.26 -15.77
C ASN A 152 12.66 -2.78 -15.66
N HIS A 153 13.64 -1.89 -15.62
CA HIS A 153 13.42 -0.44 -15.58
C HIS A 153 12.66 0.08 -16.81
N LEU A 154 12.69 -0.63 -17.94
CA LEU A 154 11.91 -0.31 -19.15
C LEU A 154 10.40 -0.54 -18.98
N SER A 155 10.00 -1.35 -17.99
CA SER A 155 8.59 -1.56 -17.66
C SER A 155 8.43 -1.62 -16.13
N PRO A 156 8.57 -0.47 -15.46
CA PRO A 156 8.54 -0.43 -14.01
C PRO A 156 7.17 -0.90 -13.52
N GLY A 157 7.17 -1.76 -12.50
CA GLY A 157 5.94 -2.35 -11.95
C GLY A 157 5.32 -3.48 -12.78
N SER A 158 5.79 -3.77 -13.99
CA SER A 158 5.32 -4.96 -14.71
C SER A 158 6.33 -6.10 -14.60
N ALA A 159 5.86 -7.24 -14.10
CA ALA A 159 6.68 -8.44 -14.00
C ALA A 159 6.78 -9.14 -15.36
N PHE A 160 7.99 -9.48 -15.76
CA PHE A 160 8.26 -10.38 -16.87
C PHE A 160 8.29 -11.80 -16.33
N TRP A 161 7.38 -12.65 -16.83
CA TRP A 161 7.23 -14.02 -16.36
C TRP A 161 8.07 -14.97 -17.22
N PHE A 162 8.91 -15.77 -16.56
CA PHE A 162 9.61 -16.89 -17.20
C PHE A 162 8.67 -18.10 -17.33
N PRO A 163 9.01 -19.13 -18.13
CA PRO A 163 8.14 -20.29 -18.36
C PRO A 163 7.62 -20.96 -17.08
N LYS A 164 8.48 -21.11 -16.06
CA LYS A 164 8.09 -21.68 -14.75
C LYS A 164 7.06 -20.81 -14.03
N GLY A 165 7.28 -19.50 -13.98
CA GLY A 165 6.34 -18.55 -13.38
C GLY A 165 5.02 -18.47 -14.15
N ALA A 166 5.08 -18.45 -15.48
CA ALA A 166 3.91 -18.47 -16.35
C ALA A 166 3.09 -19.75 -16.18
N HIS A 167 3.73 -20.90 -15.97
CA HIS A 167 3.05 -22.16 -15.66
C HIS A 167 2.24 -22.08 -14.35
N ILE A 168 2.84 -21.53 -13.28
CA ILE A 168 2.15 -21.31 -12.00
C ILE A 168 0.97 -20.36 -12.20
N TYR A 169 1.20 -19.23 -12.86
CA TYR A 169 0.19 -18.23 -13.16
C TYR A 169 -1.00 -18.84 -13.93
N ASN A 170 -0.73 -19.57 -15.02
CA ASN A 170 -1.78 -20.21 -15.83
C ASN A 170 -2.54 -21.29 -15.05
N THR A 171 -1.86 -22.01 -14.15
CA THR A 171 -2.49 -23.00 -13.28
C THR A 171 -3.48 -22.33 -12.32
N LEU A 172 -3.12 -21.19 -11.72
CA LEU A 172 -4.00 -20.41 -10.86
C LEU A 172 -5.21 -19.84 -11.62
N VAL A 173 -4.98 -19.27 -12.81
CA VAL A 173 -6.07 -18.79 -13.67
C VAL A 173 -7.03 -19.92 -14.02
N ASN A 174 -6.50 -21.08 -14.41
CA ASN A 174 -7.31 -22.26 -14.73
C ASN A 174 -8.09 -22.79 -13.52
N PHE A 175 -7.52 -22.74 -12.32
CA PHE A 175 -8.23 -23.06 -11.08
C PHE A 175 -9.41 -22.12 -10.85
N ILE A 176 -9.19 -20.80 -10.98
CA ILE A 176 -10.26 -19.80 -10.81
C ILE A 176 -11.34 -19.96 -11.88
N ARG A 177 -10.98 -20.17 -13.15
CA ARG A 177 -11.93 -20.47 -14.23
C ARG A 177 -12.82 -21.67 -13.90
N LYS A 178 -12.24 -22.76 -13.37
CA LYS A 178 -13.01 -23.94 -12.92
C LYS A 178 -13.99 -23.58 -11.80
N GLU A 179 -13.57 -22.79 -10.83
CA GLU A 179 -14.44 -22.38 -9.71
C GLU A 179 -15.54 -21.40 -10.15
N TYR A 180 -15.27 -20.53 -11.12
CA TYR A 180 -16.26 -19.64 -11.76
C TYR A 180 -17.32 -20.41 -12.55
N ARG A 181 -16.93 -21.40 -13.36
CA ARG A 181 -17.89 -22.26 -14.09
C ARG A 181 -18.84 -22.98 -13.14
N LYS A 182 -18.34 -23.53 -12.03
CA LYS A 182 -19.18 -24.20 -11.00
C LYS A 182 -20.20 -23.26 -10.35
N ARG A 183 -19.97 -21.95 -10.40
CA ARG A 183 -20.82 -20.91 -9.77
C ARG A 183 -21.68 -20.15 -10.80
N GLY A 184 -21.70 -20.62 -12.05
CA GLY A 184 -22.51 -20.02 -13.11
C GLY A 184 -21.98 -18.67 -13.61
N PHE A 185 -20.69 -18.40 -13.47
CA PHE A 185 -20.06 -17.27 -14.14
C PHE A 185 -19.75 -17.62 -15.60
N THR A 186 -20.02 -16.67 -16.48
CA THR A 186 -19.70 -16.75 -17.91
C THR A 186 -18.48 -15.88 -18.19
N GLU A 187 -17.44 -16.48 -18.76
CA GLU A 187 -16.21 -15.75 -19.12
C GLU A 187 -16.49 -14.83 -20.31
N VAL A 188 -16.08 -13.56 -20.19
CA VAL A 188 -16.19 -12.54 -21.23
C VAL A 188 -14.83 -11.89 -21.47
N ILE A 189 -14.68 -11.27 -22.63
CA ILE A 189 -13.46 -10.55 -23.00
C ILE A 189 -13.87 -9.12 -23.31
N THR A 190 -13.25 -8.17 -22.62
CA THR A 190 -13.50 -6.74 -22.81
C THR A 190 -12.24 -6.00 -23.31
N PRO A 191 -12.38 -4.92 -24.10
CA PRO A 191 -11.26 -4.10 -24.53
C PRO A 191 -10.41 -3.56 -23.37
N ASN A 192 -9.14 -3.28 -23.63
CA ASN A 192 -8.24 -2.64 -22.65
C ASN A 192 -8.29 -1.11 -22.72
N LEU A 193 -8.86 -0.56 -23.79
CA LEU A 193 -8.86 0.87 -24.10
C LEU A 193 -10.30 1.36 -24.29
N TYR A 194 -10.63 2.47 -23.64
CA TYR A 194 -11.94 3.11 -23.74
C TYR A 194 -11.82 4.63 -23.85
N ASN A 195 -12.79 5.24 -24.53
CA ASN A 195 -12.96 6.69 -24.57
C ASN A 195 -13.32 7.23 -23.16
N SER A 196 -12.86 8.44 -22.82
CA SER A 196 -13.09 9.09 -21.51
C SER A 196 -14.56 9.16 -21.12
N GLN A 197 -15.47 9.29 -22.09
CA GLN A 197 -16.90 9.35 -21.89
C GLN A 197 -17.46 8.16 -21.09
N LEU A 198 -16.89 6.95 -21.27
CA LEU A 198 -17.31 5.78 -20.50
C LEU A 198 -17.00 5.95 -19.00
N TRP A 199 -15.82 6.48 -18.70
CA TRP A 199 -15.36 6.70 -17.34
C TRP A 199 -16.13 7.83 -16.67
N GLU A 200 -16.45 8.89 -17.41
CA GLU A 200 -17.31 9.98 -16.97
C GLU A 200 -18.73 9.49 -16.66
N THR A 201 -19.33 8.72 -17.58
CA THR A 201 -20.66 8.12 -17.41
C THR A 201 -20.72 7.20 -16.18
N SER A 202 -19.64 6.44 -15.95
CA SER A 202 -19.55 5.55 -14.80
C SER A 202 -19.26 6.25 -13.46
N GLY A 203 -18.95 7.56 -13.47
CA GLY A 203 -18.53 8.32 -12.29
C GLY A 203 -17.09 8.07 -11.81
N HIS A 204 -16.35 7.19 -12.49
CA HIS A 204 -14.97 6.87 -12.10
C HIS A 204 -13.98 7.96 -12.49
N TRP A 205 -14.28 8.75 -13.53
CA TRP A 205 -13.39 9.83 -13.96
C TRP A 205 -13.14 10.85 -12.85
N GLN A 206 -14.19 11.26 -12.13
CA GLN A 206 -14.10 12.27 -11.08
C GLN A 206 -13.27 11.81 -9.86
N HIS A 207 -13.13 10.49 -9.66
CA HIS A 207 -12.48 9.92 -8.48
C HIS A 207 -11.14 9.23 -8.77
N TYR A 208 -10.94 8.71 -9.99
CA TYR A 208 -9.81 7.87 -10.35
C TYR A 208 -9.03 8.38 -11.57
N ALA A 209 -9.38 9.53 -12.16
CA ALA A 209 -8.66 10.05 -13.33
C ALA A 209 -7.16 10.23 -13.08
N ASP A 210 -6.76 10.61 -11.87
CA ASP A 210 -5.34 10.76 -11.51
C ASP A 210 -4.61 9.42 -11.39
N ASP A 211 -5.35 8.35 -11.07
CA ASP A 211 -4.84 6.98 -10.99
C ASP A 211 -4.95 6.24 -12.35
N MET A 212 -5.30 6.92 -13.44
CA MET A 212 -5.54 6.30 -14.75
C MET A 212 -4.53 6.73 -15.80
N PHE A 213 -4.11 5.78 -16.63
CA PHE A 213 -3.36 6.10 -17.85
C PHE A 213 -4.29 6.74 -18.87
N ARG A 214 -3.99 7.98 -19.23
CA ARG A 214 -4.74 8.80 -20.17
C ARG A 214 -3.85 9.15 -21.34
N PHE A 215 -4.42 9.14 -22.54
CA PHE A 215 -3.73 9.57 -23.75
C PHE A 215 -4.72 10.16 -24.73
N GLU A 216 -4.24 11.12 -25.51
CA GLU A 216 -5.04 11.82 -26.51
C GLU A 216 -4.78 11.20 -27.89
N VAL A 217 -5.84 10.81 -28.57
CA VAL A 217 -5.82 10.30 -29.94
C VAL A 217 -6.82 11.11 -30.75
N GLU A 218 -6.39 11.77 -31.82
CA GLU A 218 -7.28 12.51 -32.73
C GLU A 218 -8.19 13.53 -32.04
N LYS A 219 -7.68 14.22 -30.99
CA LYS A 219 -8.40 15.18 -30.12
C LYS A 219 -9.46 14.56 -29.19
N GLU A 220 -9.56 13.24 -29.14
CA GLU A 220 -10.34 12.53 -28.15
C GLU A 220 -9.45 11.98 -27.03
N GLN A 221 -9.96 12.03 -25.80
CA GLN A 221 -9.27 11.47 -24.65
C GLN A 221 -9.64 10.00 -24.48
N PHE A 222 -8.62 9.16 -24.39
CA PHE A 222 -8.76 7.74 -24.11
C PHE A 222 -8.04 7.38 -22.82
N GLY A 223 -8.45 6.27 -22.21
CA GLY A 223 -7.77 5.72 -21.05
C GLY A 223 -7.71 4.20 -21.04
N LEU A 224 -6.58 3.67 -20.54
CA LEU A 224 -6.48 2.24 -20.26
C LEU A 224 -7.42 1.87 -19.12
N LYS A 225 -8.03 0.68 -19.19
CA LYS A 225 -8.96 0.24 -18.17
C LYS A 225 -8.30 0.09 -16.81
N SER A 226 -8.82 0.80 -15.82
CA SER A 226 -8.44 0.69 -14.40
C SER A 226 -9.30 -0.32 -13.62
N MET A 227 -10.42 -0.73 -14.22
CA MET A 227 -11.38 -1.72 -13.73
C MET A 227 -12.26 -2.25 -14.86
N ASN A 228 -12.79 -3.45 -14.68
CA ASN A 228 -13.62 -4.11 -15.71
C ASN A 228 -15.10 -3.71 -15.64
N CYS A 229 -15.55 -3.08 -14.54
CA CYS A 229 -16.98 -2.83 -14.28
C CYS A 229 -17.68 -2.00 -15.39
N PRO A 230 -17.13 -0.87 -15.87
CA PRO A 230 -17.79 -0.09 -16.92
C PRO A 230 -17.97 -0.88 -18.23
N GLY A 231 -16.98 -1.70 -18.60
CA GLY A 231 -17.07 -2.59 -19.76
C GLY A 231 -18.18 -3.63 -19.61
N HIS A 232 -18.32 -4.24 -18.42
CA HIS A 232 -19.40 -5.18 -18.14
C HIS A 232 -20.79 -4.54 -18.19
N CYS A 233 -20.91 -3.28 -17.72
CA CYS A 233 -22.16 -2.53 -17.81
C CYS A 233 -22.56 -2.26 -19.27
N LEU A 234 -21.60 -1.94 -20.15
CA LEU A 234 -21.86 -1.80 -21.59
C LEU A 234 -22.32 -3.12 -22.23
N MET A 235 -21.69 -4.25 -21.88
CA MET A 235 -22.11 -5.56 -22.37
C MET A 235 -23.53 -5.92 -21.89
N TYR A 236 -23.86 -5.55 -20.65
CA TYR A 236 -25.20 -5.75 -20.11
C TYR A 236 -26.23 -4.89 -20.83
N SER A 237 -25.93 -3.60 -21.07
CA SER A 237 -26.87 -2.66 -21.71
C SER A 237 -27.05 -2.86 -23.21
N HIS A 238 -26.09 -3.50 -23.90
CA HIS A 238 -26.15 -3.69 -25.35
C HIS A 238 -27.31 -4.58 -25.82
N GLN A 239 -27.76 -5.54 -25.00
CA GLN A 239 -28.85 -6.45 -25.35
C GLN A 239 -30.03 -6.25 -24.40
N PRO A 240 -31.28 -6.25 -24.90
CA PRO A 240 -32.45 -6.27 -24.03
C PRO A 240 -32.44 -7.56 -23.21
N ARG A 241 -32.63 -7.43 -21.88
CA ARG A 241 -32.61 -8.55 -20.93
C ARG A 241 -33.97 -8.74 -20.31
N THR A 242 -34.39 -10.00 -20.20
CA THR A 242 -35.60 -10.37 -19.45
C THR A 242 -35.25 -10.69 -17.99
N HIS A 243 -36.22 -10.55 -17.08
CA HIS A 243 -36.03 -10.86 -15.66
C HIS A 243 -35.63 -12.33 -15.41
N ASN A 244 -36.00 -13.24 -16.31
CA ASN A 244 -35.68 -14.66 -16.25
C ASN A 244 -34.20 -14.97 -16.51
N GLU A 245 -33.49 -14.08 -17.21
CA GLU A 245 -32.04 -14.23 -17.44
C GLU A 245 -31.21 -13.87 -16.21
N LEU A 246 -31.81 -13.24 -15.20
CA LEU A 246 -31.12 -12.88 -13.97
C LEU A 246 -31.02 -14.09 -13.03
N PRO A 247 -29.88 -14.25 -12.32
CA PRO A 247 -28.72 -13.37 -12.28
C PRO A 247 -27.72 -13.60 -13.42
N ILE A 248 -27.28 -12.50 -14.06
CA ILE A 248 -26.16 -12.52 -15.02
C ILE A 248 -24.84 -12.30 -14.29
N ARG A 249 -23.85 -13.10 -14.66
CA ARG A 249 -22.55 -13.17 -14.01
C ARG A 249 -21.43 -13.19 -15.03
N TYR A 250 -20.74 -12.07 -15.17
CA TYR A 250 -19.58 -11.96 -16.04
C TYR A 250 -18.29 -12.12 -15.26
N ALA A 251 -17.39 -12.94 -15.79
CA ALA A 251 -16.02 -13.09 -15.32
C ALA A 251 -15.07 -12.61 -16.42
N ASP A 252 -14.22 -11.64 -16.09
CA ASP A 252 -13.20 -11.13 -17.01
C ASP A 252 -11.82 -11.27 -16.38
N PHE A 253 -10.92 -11.87 -17.15
CA PHE A 253 -9.50 -12.08 -16.84
C PHE A 253 -8.63 -11.03 -17.54
N GLY A 254 -9.22 -9.89 -17.89
CA GLY A 254 -8.57 -8.77 -18.52
C GLY A 254 -7.55 -8.08 -17.63
N VAL A 255 -6.56 -7.49 -18.29
CA VAL A 255 -5.50 -6.73 -17.64
C VAL A 255 -6.00 -5.35 -17.22
N LEU A 256 -5.76 -4.96 -15.98
CA LEU A 256 -6.07 -3.64 -15.46
C LEU A 256 -4.84 -2.81 -15.20
N HIS A 257 -4.86 -1.57 -15.69
CA HIS A 257 -3.82 -0.56 -15.61
C HIS A 257 -4.23 0.58 -14.69
N ARG A 258 -3.38 0.91 -13.70
CA ARG A 258 -3.56 2.10 -12.88
C ARG A 258 -2.20 2.67 -12.52
N ILE A 259 -2.16 3.97 -12.27
CA ILE A 259 -1.00 4.68 -11.78
C ILE A 259 -0.99 4.49 -10.25
N GLU A 260 0.17 4.16 -9.69
CA GLU A 260 0.43 4.15 -8.25
C GLU A 260 1.59 5.09 -7.98
N MET A 261 1.71 5.55 -6.74
CA MET A 261 2.85 6.38 -6.35
C MET A 261 4.15 5.55 -6.40
N SER A 262 5.18 6.13 -7.01
CA SER A 262 6.50 5.51 -7.28
C SER A 262 7.26 4.99 -6.05
N GLY A 263 6.83 5.35 -4.83
CA GLY A 263 7.38 4.86 -3.56
C GLY A 263 6.65 3.66 -2.94
N ALA A 264 5.54 3.20 -3.51
CA ALA A 264 4.71 2.13 -2.94
C ALA A 264 5.08 0.72 -3.44
N LEU A 265 6.19 0.58 -4.16
CA LEU A 265 6.56 -0.61 -4.92
C LEU A 265 7.09 -1.74 -4.05
N SER A 266 6.53 -2.93 -4.21
CA SER A 266 6.93 -4.14 -3.49
C SER A 266 6.70 -5.40 -4.34
N GLY A 267 7.55 -5.61 -5.35
CA GLY A 267 7.55 -6.83 -6.18
C GLY A 267 6.16 -7.19 -6.69
N LEU A 268 5.75 -8.47 -6.56
CA LEU A 268 4.41 -8.93 -6.94
C LEU A 268 3.24 -8.49 -6.03
N THR A 269 3.51 -7.89 -4.87
CA THR A 269 2.46 -7.51 -3.91
C THR A 269 1.91 -6.11 -4.15
N ARG A 270 2.75 -5.23 -4.69
CA ARG A 270 2.38 -3.86 -5.06
C ARG A 270 3.32 -3.37 -6.16
N PHE A 271 2.78 -2.85 -7.25
CA PHE A 271 3.48 -2.63 -8.50
C PHE A 271 3.32 -1.18 -9.01
N ASP A 272 4.33 -0.65 -9.71
CA ASP A 272 4.40 0.69 -10.35
C ASP A 272 3.45 0.70 -11.56
N GLY A 273 2.93 1.82 -12.07
CA GLY A 273 3.58 3.12 -12.32
C GLY A 273 4.21 3.24 -13.72
N PHE A 274 3.71 2.45 -14.67
CA PHE A 274 3.50 2.87 -16.08
C PHE A 274 2.53 1.93 -16.80
N ASN A 275 2.27 0.77 -16.19
CA ASN A 275 1.19 -0.13 -16.50
C ASN A 275 1.00 -0.98 -15.24
N ARG A 276 -0.14 -0.86 -14.52
CA ARG A 276 -0.55 -2.08 -13.81
C ARG A 276 -0.86 -3.05 -14.93
N THR A 277 -0.12 -4.13 -15.02
CA THR A 277 -0.65 -5.30 -15.71
C THR A 277 -1.17 -6.21 -14.60
N THR A 278 -2.11 -5.70 -13.79
CA THR A 278 -2.73 -6.55 -12.78
C THR A 278 -3.85 -7.28 -13.49
N LEU A 279 -3.71 -8.59 -13.69
CA LEU A 279 -4.88 -9.43 -13.86
C LEU A 279 -5.66 -9.39 -12.54
N THR A 280 -6.51 -8.39 -12.41
CA THR A 280 -7.41 -8.31 -11.28
C THR A 280 -8.64 -9.07 -11.71
N PHE A 281 -8.88 -10.21 -11.06
CA PHE A 281 -10.12 -10.98 -11.22
C PHE A 281 -11.26 -10.10 -10.76
N SER A 282 -11.87 -9.38 -11.70
CA SER A 282 -12.99 -8.51 -11.39
C SER A 282 -14.25 -9.28 -11.72
N VAL A 283 -15.03 -9.52 -10.67
CA VAL A 283 -16.30 -10.19 -10.75
C VAL A 283 -17.37 -9.11 -10.75
N VAL A 284 -18.23 -9.11 -11.77
CA VAL A 284 -19.43 -8.27 -11.75
C VAL A 284 -20.63 -9.20 -11.79
N GLU A 285 -21.29 -9.31 -10.65
CA GLU A 285 -22.59 -9.94 -10.51
C GLU A 285 -23.66 -8.84 -10.55
N ILE A 286 -24.48 -8.83 -11.60
CA ILE A 286 -25.59 -7.87 -11.72
C ILE A 286 -26.84 -8.56 -11.16
N ARG A 287 -27.20 -8.17 -9.93
CA ARG A 287 -28.44 -8.57 -9.24
C ARG A 287 -29.17 -7.31 -8.76
N LEU A 288 -30.49 -7.28 -8.86
CA LEU A 288 -31.36 -6.26 -8.22
C LEU A 288 -31.20 -6.24 -6.68
N ALA A 289 -30.68 -7.33 -6.07
CA ALA A 289 -30.23 -7.38 -4.69
C ALA A 289 -29.22 -8.54 -4.52
N ALA A 290 -27.92 -8.24 -4.38
CA ALA A 290 -26.93 -9.27 -4.09
C ALA A 290 -26.93 -9.62 -2.60
N LYS A 291 -27.12 -10.90 -2.26
CA LYS A 291 -26.76 -11.42 -0.94
C LYS A 291 -25.23 -11.53 -0.88
N LEU A 292 -24.55 -10.54 -0.28
CA LEU A 292 -23.10 -10.53 0.02
C LEU A 292 -22.58 -11.87 0.61
N ARG A 293 -23.47 -12.63 1.26
CA ARG A 293 -23.23 -13.96 1.81
C ARG A 293 -22.79 -15.00 0.77
N ASP A 294 -23.32 -14.96 -0.45
CA ASP A 294 -22.99 -15.94 -1.51
C ASP A 294 -21.56 -15.71 -2.03
N ALA A 295 -21.16 -14.44 -2.19
CA ALA A 295 -19.80 -14.07 -2.56
C ALA A 295 -18.79 -14.45 -1.48
N TRP A 296 -19.13 -14.21 -0.20
CA TRP A 296 -18.28 -14.56 0.94
C TRP A 296 -18.07 -16.07 1.09
N THR A 297 -19.16 -16.85 1.01
CA THR A 297 -19.09 -18.32 1.08
C THR A 297 -18.33 -18.92 -0.11
N SER A 298 -18.52 -18.35 -1.30
CA SER A 298 -17.76 -18.69 -2.51
C SER A 298 -16.25 -18.49 -2.33
N PHE A 299 -15.85 -17.31 -1.82
CA PHE A 299 -14.46 -16.97 -1.54
C PHE A 299 -13.84 -17.91 -0.50
N HIS A 300 -14.54 -18.12 0.62
CA HIS A 300 -14.05 -18.99 1.69
C HIS A 300 -13.87 -20.44 1.22
N SER A 301 -14.81 -20.96 0.42
CA SER A 301 -14.70 -22.30 -0.18
C SER A 301 -13.51 -22.44 -1.13
N ALA A 302 -13.28 -21.43 -1.99
CA ALA A 302 -12.14 -21.44 -2.91
C ALA A 302 -10.80 -21.35 -2.16
N MET A 303 -10.73 -20.49 -1.14
CA MET A 303 -9.54 -20.34 -0.30
C MET A 303 -9.24 -21.63 0.47
N LYS A 304 -10.27 -22.27 1.04
CA LYS A 304 -10.12 -23.55 1.74
C LYS A 304 -9.53 -24.64 0.82
N LYS A 305 -10.06 -24.79 -0.40
CA LYS A 305 -9.52 -25.74 -1.39
C LYS A 305 -8.06 -25.47 -1.74
N PHE A 306 -7.68 -24.20 -1.88
CA PHE A 306 -6.29 -23.82 -2.15
C PHE A 306 -5.38 -24.20 -0.98
N LEU A 307 -5.81 -23.96 0.26
CA LEU A 307 -5.05 -24.33 1.45
C LEU A 307 -4.95 -25.85 1.62
N ASP A 308 -6.04 -26.59 1.43
CA ASP A 308 -6.08 -28.06 1.54
C ASP A 308 -5.19 -28.74 0.49
N SER A 309 -5.03 -28.13 -0.70
CA SER A 309 -4.11 -28.62 -1.75
C SER A 309 -2.62 -28.46 -1.43
N ARG A 310 -2.25 -27.73 -0.36
CA ARG A 310 -0.85 -27.67 0.13
C ARG A 310 -0.51 -28.80 1.11
N SER A 311 -1.51 -29.48 1.67
CA SER A 311 -1.33 -30.54 2.67
C SER A 311 -1.26 -31.95 2.10
N SER A 312 -1.34 -32.09 0.78
CA SER A 312 -1.21 -33.34 0.01
C SER A 312 0.00 -33.29 -0.90
#